data_AF-A0A4R4PSH7-F1
#
_entry.id   AF-A0A4R4PSH7-F1
#
_cell.length_a   1.000
_cell.length_b   1.000
_cell.length_c   1.000
_cell.angle_alpha   90.00
_cell.angle_beta   90.00
_cell.angle_gamma   90.00
#
_symmetry.space_group_name_H-M   'P 1'
#
loop_
_entity.id
_entity.type
_entity.pdbx_description
1 polymer ?
#
loop_
_entity_poly.entity_id
_entity_poly.type
_entity_poly.pdbx_seq_one_letter_code
_entity_poly.pdbx_strand_id
1 'polypeptide(L)'
;MDIGSVRAALARKGLSAAKAARQIRYDPAYLSRVLNGRQAPSAALEQALTALLDLNEEDERVDHAMRHPTRLDRAAVDALAGALAAQRRADDVVGPVPLLPAAETHRVVLVGLLRDARGQERDALAEVVAEHCAFLGWLHVQMRSDRSVPVLREAEQLARDIRSGPLLAQSRNFLACHWRTRGDHRQSAQHFDAVTRTEGVHLTQRAANTARAAEQTAKAGDRTTARTLLRDAERLAERAANQPPPEAAYWLRGQAFQLLNQGIAHAAIGDAKTAREHIAVGLAGVPAEHLSAPWINDYVSPKLLRELSPS
;
A
#
# COMPACT_ATOMS: atom_id res chain seq x y z
N MET A 1 3.81 22.18 -17.19
CA MET A 1 3.11 21.27 -16.25
C MET A 1 3.99 20.04 -15.94
N ASP A 2 4.05 19.57 -14.68
CA ASP A 2 4.75 18.32 -14.35
C ASP A 2 3.86 17.09 -14.65
N ILE A 3 4.30 16.23 -15.56
CA ILE A 3 3.55 15.03 -15.99
C ILE A 3 3.41 14.03 -14.83
N GLY A 4 4.40 13.97 -13.92
CA GLY A 4 4.32 13.12 -12.73
C GLY A 4 3.13 13.51 -11.84
N SER A 5 3.01 14.81 -11.55
CA SER A 5 1.91 15.39 -10.78
C SER A 5 0.54 15.19 -11.43
N VAL A 6 0.42 15.31 -12.75
CA VAL A 6 -0.84 15.06 -13.48
C VAL A 6 -1.27 13.61 -13.36
N ARG A 7 -0.34 12.65 -13.48
CA ARG A 7 -0.64 11.22 -13.33
C ARG A 7 -1.08 10.89 -11.91
N ALA A 8 -0.42 11.46 -10.90
CA ALA A 8 -0.81 11.31 -9.51
C ALA A 8 -2.22 11.88 -9.25
N ALA A 9 -2.52 13.08 -9.78
CA ALA A 9 -3.83 13.70 -9.63
C ALA A 9 -4.96 12.93 -10.36
N LEU A 10 -4.70 12.39 -11.55
CA LEU A 10 -5.62 11.48 -12.24
C LEU A 10 -5.92 10.24 -11.39
N ALA A 11 -4.90 9.64 -10.78
CA ALA A 11 -5.04 8.49 -9.90
C ALA A 11 -5.89 8.82 -8.66
N ARG A 12 -5.63 9.96 -7.99
CA ARG A 12 -6.43 10.43 -6.84
C ARG A 12 -7.91 10.53 -7.16
N LYS A 13 -8.26 11.07 -8.34
CA LYS A 13 -9.66 11.24 -8.78
C LYS A 13 -10.26 9.96 -9.38
N GLY A 14 -9.55 8.84 -9.38
CA GLY A 14 -10.01 7.58 -9.99
C GLY A 14 -10.28 7.71 -11.50
N LEU A 15 -9.55 8.60 -12.17
CA LEU A 15 -9.69 8.86 -13.59
C LEU A 15 -8.60 8.12 -14.37
N SER A 16 -9.01 7.18 -15.22
CA SER A 16 -8.09 6.63 -16.23
C SER A 16 -7.78 7.68 -17.30
N ALA A 17 -6.61 7.58 -17.95
CA ALA A 17 -6.25 8.47 -19.05
C ALA A 17 -7.33 8.51 -20.15
N ALA A 18 -7.95 7.37 -20.46
CA ALA A 18 -9.03 7.30 -21.46
C ALA A 18 -10.34 7.97 -21.00
N LYS A 19 -10.63 7.98 -19.70
CA LYS A 19 -11.80 8.66 -19.12
C LYS A 19 -11.55 10.16 -19.03
N ALA A 20 -10.36 10.55 -18.60
CA ALA A 20 -9.92 11.95 -18.57
C ALA A 20 -9.96 12.55 -19.97
N ALA A 21 -9.33 11.91 -20.97
CA ALA A 21 -9.34 12.36 -22.36
C ALA A 21 -10.75 12.61 -22.89
N ARG A 22 -11.71 11.72 -22.59
CA ARG A 22 -13.12 11.90 -22.96
C ARG A 22 -13.77 13.11 -22.29
N GLN A 23 -13.48 13.36 -21.01
CA GLN A 23 -14.04 14.49 -20.27
C GLN A 23 -13.50 15.84 -20.77
N ILE A 24 -12.21 15.91 -21.10
CA ILE A 24 -11.59 17.12 -21.67
C ILE A 24 -11.70 17.20 -23.20
N ARG A 25 -12.40 16.26 -23.84
CA ARG A 25 -12.63 16.17 -25.29
C ARG A 25 -11.32 16.13 -26.11
N TYR A 26 -10.35 15.35 -25.65
CA TYR A 26 -9.12 15.04 -26.37
C TYR A 26 -9.07 13.58 -26.82
N ASP A 27 -8.23 13.33 -27.83
CA ASP A 27 -7.90 11.97 -28.26
C ASP A 27 -7.17 11.19 -27.14
N PRO A 28 -7.65 9.99 -26.76
CA PRO A 28 -7.02 9.18 -25.71
C PRO A 28 -5.57 8.79 -26.03
N ALA A 29 -5.22 8.56 -27.30
CA ALA A 29 -3.86 8.18 -27.69
C ALA A 29 -2.90 9.37 -27.59
N TYR A 30 -3.38 10.59 -27.87
CA TYR A 30 -2.64 11.83 -27.63
C TYR A 30 -2.37 12.06 -26.14
N LEU A 31 -3.40 12.00 -25.29
CA LEU A 31 -3.20 12.15 -23.85
C LEU A 31 -2.26 11.06 -23.29
N SER A 32 -2.39 9.82 -23.75
CA SER A 32 -1.48 8.73 -23.36
C SER A 32 -0.03 9.02 -23.74
N ARG A 33 0.25 9.52 -24.96
CA ARG A 33 1.62 9.89 -25.36
C ARG A 33 2.19 11.01 -24.49
N VAL A 34 1.37 12.01 -24.16
CA VAL A 34 1.76 13.11 -23.26
C VAL A 34 2.07 12.59 -21.86
N LEU A 35 1.19 11.78 -21.26
CA LEU A 35 1.39 11.23 -19.91
C LEU A 35 2.59 10.27 -19.82
N ASN A 36 3.00 9.68 -20.94
CA ASN A 36 4.18 8.83 -21.03
C ASN A 36 5.46 9.58 -21.44
N GLY A 37 5.42 10.92 -21.52
CA GLY A 37 6.58 11.74 -21.90
C GLY A 37 7.02 11.58 -23.35
N ARG A 38 6.21 10.94 -24.19
CA ARG A 38 6.50 10.70 -25.62
C ARG A 38 6.13 11.89 -26.51
N GLN A 39 5.39 12.85 -25.97
CA GLN A 39 5.00 14.07 -26.66
C GLN A 39 4.78 15.21 -25.67
N ALA A 40 5.16 16.43 -26.04
CA ALA A 40 4.90 17.60 -25.21
C ALA A 40 3.39 17.97 -25.24
N PRO A 41 2.80 18.38 -24.10
CA PRO A 41 1.42 18.85 -24.06
C PRO A 41 1.27 20.20 -24.78
N SER A 42 0.10 20.46 -25.36
CA SER A 42 -0.28 21.81 -25.76
C SER A 42 -0.72 22.63 -24.55
N ALA A 43 -0.61 23.96 -24.61
CA ALA A 43 -1.07 24.85 -23.54
C ALA A 43 -2.58 24.69 -23.23
N ALA A 44 -3.39 24.40 -24.26
CA ALA A 44 -4.82 24.12 -24.09
C ALA A 44 -5.08 22.79 -23.37
N LEU A 45 -4.25 21.76 -23.62
CA LEU A 45 -4.32 20.50 -22.90
C LEU A 45 -3.91 20.69 -21.42
N GLU A 46 -2.86 21.48 -21.17
CA GLU A 46 -2.44 21.82 -19.81
C GLU A 46 -3.56 22.53 -19.03
N GLN A 47 -4.21 23.54 -19.62
CA GLN A 47 -5.33 24.23 -18.96
C GLN A 47 -6.51 23.29 -18.71
N ALA A 48 -6.87 22.45 -19.68
CA ALA A 48 -7.97 21.51 -19.55
C ALA A 48 -7.72 20.43 -18.48
N LEU A 49 -6.48 19.93 -18.36
CA LEU A 49 -6.09 18.99 -17.32
C LEU A 49 -6.08 19.65 -15.94
N THR A 50 -5.59 20.89 -15.85
CA THR A 50 -5.59 21.67 -14.59
C THR A 50 -7.01 21.87 -14.09
N ALA A 51 -7.93 22.28 -14.97
CA ALA A 51 -9.34 22.46 -14.66
C ALA A 51 -10.05 21.14 -14.32
N LEU A 52 -9.77 20.05 -15.05
CA LEU A 52 -10.36 18.73 -14.77
C LEU A 52 -9.96 18.21 -13.39
N LEU A 53 -8.70 18.45 -13.03
CA LEU A 53 -8.09 17.86 -11.85
C LEU A 53 -8.26 18.72 -10.59
N ASP A 54 -8.93 19.88 -10.68
CA ASP A 54 -9.00 20.89 -9.60
C ASP A 54 -7.66 21.01 -8.86
N LEU A 55 -6.56 21.22 -9.59
CA LEU A 55 -5.21 21.35 -9.00
C LEU A 55 -5.04 22.62 -8.14
N ASN A 56 -6.14 23.22 -7.66
CA ASN A 56 -6.21 24.64 -7.31
C ASN A 56 -6.52 24.91 -5.83
N GLU A 57 -7.12 24.00 -5.04
CA GLU A 57 -7.42 24.31 -3.62
C GLU A 57 -6.90 23.28 -2.64
N GLU A 58 -7.13 22.00 -2.89
CA GLU A 58 -6.66 20.94 -1.99
C GLU A 58 -5.15 20.73 -2.16
N ASP A 59 -4.66 20.79 -3.40
CA ASP A 59 -3.22 20.75 -3.69
C ASP A 59 -2.52 22.01 -3.19
N GLU A 60 -3.13 23.19 -3.34
CA GLU A 60 -2.63 24.44 -2.75
C GLU A 60 -2.61 24.38 -1.22
N ARG A 61 -3.61 23.78 -0.56
CA ARG A 61 -3.63 23.60 0.91
C ARG A 61 -2.56 22.61 1.39
N VAL A 62 -2.35 21.51 0.69
CA VAL A 62 -1.28 20.54 1.00
C VAL A 62 0.08 21.21 0.82
N ASP A 63 0.30 21.85 -0.33
CA ASP A 63 1.50 22.63 -0.61
C ASP A 63 1.72 23.75 0.41
N HIS A 64 0.67 24.46 0.80
CA HIS A 64 0.73 25.52 1.80
C HIS A 64 1.06 24.95 3.19
N ALA A 65 0.42 23.87 3.64
CA ALA A 65 0.73 23.21 4.91
C ALA A 65 2.19 22.71 4.94
N MET A 66 2.70 22.25 3.79
CA MET A 66 4.08 21.81 3.64
C MET A 66 5.10 22.97 3.58
N ARG A 67 4.73 24.13 3.02
CA ARG A 67 5.62 25.32 2.88
C ARG A 67 5.51 26.31 4.04
N HIS A 68 4.38 26.33 4.75
CA HIS A 68 4.05 27.29 5.80
C HIS A 68 3.59 26.59 7.08
N PRO A 69 4.52 25.93 7.80
CA PRO A 69 4.23 25.05 8.94
C PRO A 69 3.70 25.75 10.22
N THR A 70 3.31 27.03 10.16
CA THR A 70 3.22 27.90 11.34
C THR A 70 1.89 27.84 12.11
N ARG A 71 0.87 27.13 11.62
CA ARG A 71 -0.32 26.78 12.41
C ARG A 71 -0.82 25.38 12.05
N LEU A 72 -0.36 24.38 12.79
CA LEU A 72 -0.91 23.03 12.72
C LEU A 72 -2.28 23.05 13.42
N ASP A 73 -3.35 23.15 12.64
CA ASP A 73 -4.71 22.91 13.11
C ASP A 73 -5.23 21.56 12.60
N ARG A 74 -6.43 21.19 13.03
CA ARG A 74 -7.04 19.93 12.64
C ARG A 74 -7.22 19.81 11.12
N ALA A 75 -7.60 20.89 10.45
CA ALA A 75 -7.82 20.90 9.01
C ALA A 75 -6.51 20.64 8.23
N ALA A 76 -5.39 21.19 8.69
CA ALA A 76 -4.08 20.91 8.14
C ALA A 76 -3.68 19.44 8.30
N VAL A 77 -3.92 18.85 9.48
CA VAL A 77 -3.65 17.41 9.72
C VAL A 77 -4.50 16.54 8.81
N ASP A 78 -5.79 16.84 8.66
CA ASP A 78 -6.69 16.09 7.78
C ASP A 78 -6.28 16.21 6.31
N ALA A 79 -5.82 17.38 5.87
CA ALA A 79 -5.27 17.57 4.52
C ALA A 79 -4.00 16.74 4.28
N LEU A 80 -3.10 16.66 5.26
CA LEU A 80 -1.89 15.84 5.20
C LEU A 80 -2.24 14.33 5.15
N ALA A 81 -3.23 13.90 5.94
CA ALA A 81 -3.73 12.53 5.89
C ALA A 81 -4.35 12.19 4.51
N GLY A 82 -5.13 13.12 3.94
CA GLY A 82 -5.70 13.00 2.60
C GLY A 82 -4.61 12.89 1.52
N ALA A 83 -3.57 13.73 1.60
CA ALA A 83 -2.43 13.67 0.70
C ALA A 83 -1.67 12.34 0.77
N LEU A 84 -1.48 11.79 1.97
CA LEU A 84 -0.87 10.48 2.15
C LEU A 84 -1.73 9.36 1.55
N ALA A 85 -3.03 9.35 1.82
CA ALA A 85 -3.94 8.37 1.23
C ALA A 85 -3.91 8.43 -0.30
N ALA A 86 -3.88 9.64 -0.86
CA ALA A 86 -3.70 9.89 -2.28
C ALA A 86 -2.38 9.32 -2.84
N GLN A 87 -1.26 9.53 -2.14
CA GLN A 87 0.04 8.98 -2.55
C GLN A 87 0.03 7.44 -2.56
N ARG A 88 -0.63 6.81 -1.58
CA ARG A 88 -0.81 5.34 -1.57
C ARG A 88 -1.58 4.85 -2.80
N ARG A 89 -2.66 5.52 -3.17
CA ARG A 89 -3.42 5.18 -4.40
C ARG A 89 -2.64 5.49 -5.67
N ALA A 90 -1.77 6.49 -5.66
CA ALA A 90 -0.89 6.75 -6.79
C ALA A 90 0.12 5.60 -6.98
N ASP A 91 0.64 5.00 -5.90
CA ASP A 91 1.56 3.84 -5.98
C ASP A 91 0.94 2.66 -6.73
N ASP A 92 -0.36 2.41 -6.52
CA ASP A 92 -1.12 1.38 -7.26
C ASP A 92 -1.08 1.56 -8.79
N VAL A 93 -0.80 2.78 -9.28
CA VAL A 93 -0.86 3.12 -10.71
C VAL A 93 0.52 3.39 -11.30
N VAL A 94 1.33 4.19 -10.60
CA VAL A 94 2.61 4.69 -11.13
C VAL A 94 3.83 3.99 -10.53
N GLY A 95 3.64 3.21 -9.46
CA GLY A 95 4.69 2.51 -8.74
C GLY A 95 5.62 3.43 -7.95
N PRO A 96 6.68 2.86 -7.35
CA PRO A 96 7.45 3.53 -6.31
C PRO A 96 8.42 4.61 -6.84
N VAL A 97 8.98 4.42 -8.04
CA VAL A 97 10.04 5.29 -8.60
C VAL A 97 9.65 6.77 -8.64
N PRO A 98 8.52 7.18 -9.24
CA PRO A 98 8.14 8.59 -9.30
C PRO A 98 7.72 9.19 -7.95
N LEU A 99 7.34 8.35 -6.97
CA LEU A 99 6.83 8.82 -5.68
C LEU A 99 7.93 9.01 -4.64
N LEU A 100 9.03 8.26 -4.76
CA LEU A 100 10.06 8.18 -3.73
C LEU A 100 10.71 9.52 -3.36
N PRO A 101 11.08 10.42 -4.30
CA PRO A 101 11.68 11.72 -3.95
C PRO A 101 10.73 12.62 -3.14
N ALA A 102 9.46 12.65 -3.52
CA ALA A 102 8.44 13.43 -2.81
C ALA A 102 8.18 12.82 -1.42
N ALA A 103 8.04 11.50 -1.34
CA ALA A 103 7.82 10.81 -0.07
C ALA A 103 8.98 11.00 0.94
N GLU A 104 10.25 10.97 0.51
CA GLU A 104 11.39 11.29 1.38
C GLU A 104 11.32 12.74 1.88
N THR A 105 11.04 13.70 0.99
CA THR A 105 10.91 15.12 1.34
C THR A 105 9.78 15.34 2.35
N HIS A 106 8.62 14.74 2.10
CA HIS A 106 7.46 14.82 2.99
C HIS A 106 7.78 14.25 4.36
N ARG A 107 8.53 13.14 4.45
CA ARG A 107 8.94 12.56 5.74
C ARG A 107 9.74 13.56 6.57
N VAL A 108 10.72 14.25 5.96
CA VAL A 108 11.56 15.24 6.67
C VAL A 108 10.69 16.36 7.24
N VAL A 109 9.78 16.90 6.43
CA VAL A 109 8.86 17.98 6.84
C VAL A 109 7.91 17.50 7.94
N LEU A 110 7.25 16.36 7.76
CA LEU A 110 6.29 15.81 8.73
C LEU A 110 6.94 15.48 10.08
N VAL A 111 8.13 14.87 10.08
CA VAL A 111 8.87 14.60 11.32
C VAL A 111 9.30 15.90 12.00
N GLY A 112 9.66 16.93 11.24
CA GLY A 112 9.93 18.28 11.78
C GLY A 112 8.69 18.86 12.46
N LEU A 113 7.56 18.90 11.75
CA LEU A 113 6.28 19.36 12.26
C LEU A 113 5.86 18.65 13.55
N LEU A 114 6.02 17.33 13.61
CA LEU A 114 5.65 16.54 14.78
C LEU A 114 6.48 16.89 16.03
N ARG A 115 7.75 17.28 15.86
CA ARG A 115 8.62 17.70 16.98
C ARG A 115 8.14 19.00 17.62
N ASP A 116 7.58 19.90 16.82
CA ASP A 116 7.13 21.22 17.26
C ASP A 116 5.66 21.22 17.71
N ALA A 117 4.85 20.27 17.22
CA ALA A 117 3.44 20.13 17.56
C ALA A 117 3.21 19.78 19.04
N ARG A 118 2.09 20.24 19.59
CA ARG A 118 1.63 19.96 20.97
C ARG A 118 0.13 19.66 20.98
N GLY A 119 -0.37 19.06 22.07
CA GLY A 119 -1.81 18.81 22.26
C GLY A 119 -2.38 17.72 21.35
N GLN A 120 -3.69 17.78 21.12
CA GLN A 120 -4.44 16.76 20.38
C GLN A 120 -4.01 16.66 18.90
N GLU A 121 -3.59 17.78 18.33
CA GLU A 121 -3.14 17.95 16.95
C GLU A 121 -1.79 17.26 16.74
N ARG A 122 -0.94 17.25 17.77
CA ARG A 122 0.29 16.44 17.77
C ARG A 122 -0.03 14.96 17.67
N ASP A 123 -1.00 14.47 18.44
CA ASP A 123 -1.34 13.05 18.45
C ASP A 123 -1.95 12.61 17.11
N ALA A 124 -2.84 13.44 16.55
CA ALA A 124 -3.38 13.22 15.21
C ALA A 124 -2.29 13.28 14.12
N LEU A 125 -1.37 14.25 14.20
CA LEU A 125 -0.24 14.33 13.27
C LEU A 125 0.69 13.12 13.42
N ALA A 126 0.90 12.62 14.63
CA ALA A 126 1.76 11.47 14.89
C ALA A 126 1.27 10.21 14.17
N GLU A 127 -0.06 10.00 14.08
CA GLU A 127 -0.65 8.93 13.25
C GLU A 127 -0.27 9.09 11.78
N VAL A 128 -0.41 10.30 11.22
CA VAL A 128 -0.05 10.60 9.82
C VAL A 128 1.44 10.39 9.58
N VAL A 129 2.31 10.84 10.49
CA VAL A 129 3.77 10.67 10.36
C VAL A 129 4.15 9.19 10.43
N ALA A 130 3.56 8.43 11.36
CA ALA A 130 3.81 7.00 11.50
C ALA A 130 3.40 6.23 10.23
N GLU A 131 2.22 6.53 9.68
CA GLU A 131 1.75 5.92 8.43
C GLU A 131 2.62 6.35 7.23
N HIS A 132 3.01 7.62 7.16
CA HIS A 132 3.89 8.12 6.09
C HIS A 132 5.26 7.42 6.08
N CYS A 133 5.86 7.24 7.26
CA CYS A 133 7.10 6.47 7.39
C CYS A 133 6.90 5.00 6.98
N ALA A 134 5.78 4.37 7.34
CA ALA A 134 5.47 3.01 6.91
C ALA A 134 5.33 2.92 5.38
N PHE A 135 4.63 3.87 4.76
CA PHE A 135 4.48 3.97 3.31
C PHE A 135 5.82 4.20 2.59
N LEU A 136 6.65 5.13 3.05
CA LEU A 136 7.98 5.31 2.49
C LEU A 136 8.83 4.04 2.60
N GLY A 137 8.74 3.35 3.73
CA GLY A 137 9.36 2.05 3.94
C GLY A 137 8.91 1.02 2.90
N TRP A 138 7.61 0.98 2.58
CA TRP A 138 7.05 0.14 1.53
C TRP A 138 7.59 0.49 0.14
N LEU A 139 7.70 1.77 -0.22
CA LEU A 139 8.31 2.18 -1.49
C LEU A 139 9.76 1.67 -1.61
N HIS A 140 10.54 1.77 -0.52
CA HIS A 140 11.91 1.23 -0.48
C HIS A 140 11.93 -0.30 -0.57
N VAL A 141 10.95 -1.01 -0.01
CA VAL A 141 10.81 -2.47 -0.16
C VAL A 141 10.59 -2.86 -1.61
N GLN A 142 9.68 -2.18 -2.31
CA GLN A 142 9.43 -2.43 -3.74
C GLN A 142 10.68 -2.18 -4.59
N MET A 143 11.48 -1.17 -4.24
CA MET A 143 12.76 -0.85 -4.88
C MET A 143 13.93 -1.75 -4.45
N ARG A 144 13.71 -2.69 -3.52
CA ARG A 144 14.76 -3.51 -2.89
C ARG A 144 15.91 -2.71 -2.29
N SER A 145 15.63 -1.49 -1.83
CA SER A 145 16.59 -0.58 -1.23
C SER A 145 16.96 -1.02 0.19
N ASP A 146 18.22 -0.85 0.57
CA ASP A 146 18.70 -1.11 1.94
C ASP A 146 18.17 -0.09 2.95
N ARG A 147 17.60 1.02 2.48
CA ARG A 147 16.91 1.99 3.33
C ARG A 147 15.57 1.50 3.88
N SER A 148 15.01 0.42 3.33
CA SER A 148 13.70 -0.10 3.75
C SER A 148 13.65 -0.45 5.25
N VAL A 149 14.65 -1.17 5.77
CA VAL A 149 14.68 -1.57 7.20
C VAL A 149 14.73 -0.37 8.15
N PRO A 150 15.70 0.57 8.05
CA PRO A 150 15.77 1.68 9.00
C PRO A 150 14.51 2.55 8.97
N VAL A 151 13.93 2.81 7.79
CA VAL A 151 12.68 3.59 7.66
C VAL A 151 11.50 2.83 8.28
N LEU A 152 11.38 1.52 8.06
CA LEU A 152 10.32 0.72 8.67
C LEU A 152 10.47 0.60 10.19
N ARG A 153 11.69 0.60 10.72
CA ARG A 153 11.92 0.63 12.17
C ARG A 153 11.57 1.98 12.79
N GLU A 154 11.83 3.09 12.09
CA GLU A 154 11.35 4.42 12.48
C GLU A 154 9.81 4.43 12.54
N ALA A 155 9.14 3.86 11.52
CA ALA A 155 7.68 3.72 11.51
C ALA A 155 7.14 2.85 12.66
N GLU A 156 7.77 1.70 12.94
CA GLU A 156 7.40 0.85 14.08
C GLU A 156 7.53 1.60 15.42
N GLN A 157 8.58 2.39 15.60
CA GLN A 157 8.78 3.16 16.83
C GLN A 157 7.70 4.22 16.99
N LEU A 158 7.44 5.00 15.94
CA LEU A 158 6.37 6.01 15.94
C LEU A 158 5.01 5.37 16.27
N ALA A 159 4.67 4.25 15.64
CA ALA A 159 3.43 3.53 15.90
C ALA A 159 3.32 3.00 17.34
N ARG A 160 4.44 2.60 17.96
CA ARG A 160 4.47 2.21 19.39
C ARG A 160 4.24 3.40 20.31
N ASP A 161 4.86 4.53 20.01
CA ASP A 161 4.76 5.74 20.83
C ASP A 161 3.30 6.22 20.93
N ILE A 162 2.53 6.09 19.85
CA ILE A 162 1.09 6.39 19.82
C ILE A 162 0.19 5.18 20.12
N ARG A 163 0.75 4.01 20.45
CA ARG A 163 0.03 2.76 20.72
C ARG A 163 -0.94 2.34 19.61
N SER A 164 -0.59 2.60 18.36
CA SER A 164 -1.41 2.21 17.20
C SER A 164 -1.09 0.78 16.76
N GLY A 165 -1.94 -0.16 17.18
CA GLY A 165 -1.87 -1.57 16.78
C GLY A 165 -1.90 -1.78 15.26
N PRO A 166 -2.83 -1.15 14.51
CA PRO A 166 -2.89 -1.29 13.06
C PRO A 166 -1.67 -0.77 12.30
N LEU A 167 -1.09 0.37 12.72
CA LEU A 167 0.11 0.92 12.08
C LEU A 167 1.36 0.11 12.43
N LEU A 168 1.48 -0.35 13.67
CA LEU A 168 2.57 -1.25 14.07
C LEU A 168 2.51 -2.58 13.30
N ALA A 169 1.31 -3.13 13.14
CA ALA A 169 1.06 -4.30 12.30
C ALA A 169 1.45 -4.03 10.83
N GLN A 170 1.16 -2.83 10.31
CA GLN A 170 1.48 -2.48 8.93
C GLN A 170 3.00 -2.38 8.69
N SER A 171 3.75 -1.74 9.58
CA SER A 171 5.22 -1.68 9.48
C SER A 171 5.85 -3.07 9.56
N ARG A 172 5.34 -3.95 10.44
CA ARG A 172 5.79 -5.35 10.55
C ARG A 172 5.48 -6.17 9.31
N ASN A 173 4.30 -5.98 8.71
CA ASN A 173 3.93 -6.60 7.44
C ASN A 173 4.93 -6.23 6.34
N PHE A 174 5.31 -4.94 6.23
CA PHE A 174 6.29 -4.50 5.25
C PHE A 174 7.70 -5.00 5.53
N LEU A 175 8.12 -5.14 6.80
CA LEU A 175 9.37 -5.83 7.16
C LEU A 175 9.33 -7.30 6.76
N ALA A 176 8.20 -7.99 6.94
CA ALA A 176 8.04 -9.35 6.47
C ALA A 176 8.19 -9.45 4.95
N CYS A 177 7.62 -8.49 4.20
CA CYS A 177 7.79 -8.38 2.76
C CYS A 177 9.25 -8.11 2.36
N HIS A 178 9.98 -7.23 3.07
CA HIS A 178 11.42 -6.98 2.84
C HIS A 178 12.23 -8.28 2.84
N TRP A 179 12.05 -9.12 3.86
CA TRP A 179 12.80 -10.37 3.98
C TRP A 179 12.35 -11.41 2.96
N ARG A 180 11.03 -11.48 2.72
CA ARG A 180 10.45 -12.37 1.71
C ARG A 180 11.03 -12.12 0.32
N THR A 181 11.12 -10.85 -0.11
CA THR A 181 11.61 -10.50 -1.45
C THR A 181 13.11 -10.78 -1.63
N ARG A 182 13.85 -10.95 -0.52
CA ARG A 182 15.24 -11.42 -0.49
C ARG A 182 15.39 -12.93 -0.27
N GLY A 183 14.29 -13.67 -0.14
CA GLY A 183 14.30 -15.13 0.05
C GLY A 183 14.59 -15.58 1.49
N ASP A 184 14.67 -14.66 2.46
CA ASP A 184 14.82 -15.02 3.87
C ASP A 184 13.44 -15.35 4.46
N HIS A 185 13.01 -16.59 4.21
CA HIS A 185 11.70 -17.10 4.64
C HIS A 185 11.57 -17.19 6.16
N ARG A 186 12.67 -17.39 6.88
CA ARG A 186 12.66 -17.47 8.34
C ARG A 186 12.40 -16.11 8.97
N GLN A 187 13.15 -15.09 8.57
CA GLN A 187 12.91 -13.71 9.03
C GLN A 187 11.53 -13.22 8.60
N SER A 188 11.12 -13.54 7.37
CA SER A 188 9.78 -13.18 6.89
C SER A 188 8.66 -13.80 7.73
N ALA A 189 8.74 -15.11 8.04
CA ALA A 189 7.78 -15.79 8.91
C ALA A 189 7.71 -15.15 10.31
N GLN A 190 8.87 -14.81 10.91
CA GLN A 190 8.93 -14.16 12.21
C GLN A 190 8.23 -12.80 12.23
N HIS A 191 8.40 -11.99 11.20
CA HIS A 191 7.75 -10.68 11.11
C HIS A 191 6.24 -10.79 10.83
N PHE A 192 5.81 -11.74 9.99
CA PHE A 192 4.37 -12.02 9.82
C PHE A 192 3.73 -12.51 11.12
N ASP A 193 4.38 -13.43 11.85
CA ASP A 193 3.92 -13.91 13.16
C ASP A 193 3.93 -12.79 14.23
N ALA A 194 4.88 -11.85 14.18
CA ALA A 194 4.86 -10.67 15.04
C ALA A 194 3.62 -9.79 14.80
N VAL A 195 3.09 -9.73 13.57
CA VAL A 195 1.83 -9.01 13.28
C VAL A 195 0.67 -9.65 14.05
N THR A 196 0.57 -10.98 14.04
CA THR A 196 -0.59 -11.70 14.62
C THR A 196 -0.70 -11.48 16.13
N ARG A 197 0.45 -11.31 16.81
CA ARG A 197 0.60 -11.04 18.24
C ARG A 197 0.60 -9.55 18.61
N THR A 198 0.42 -8.65 17.65
CA THR A 198 0.38 -7.22 17.91
C THR A 198 -0.90 -6.87 18.68
N GLU A 199 -0.76 -6.17 19.80
CA GLU A 199 -1.89 -5.62 20.54
C GLU A 199 -2.64 -4.60 19.68
N GLY A 200 -3.98 -4.64 19.69
CA GLY A 200 -4.80 -3.73 18.90
C GLY A 200 -4.76 -3.95 17.37
N VAL A 201 -4.10 -5.00 16.86
CA VAL A 201 -4.12 -5.29 15.41
C VAL A 201 -5.53 -5.56 14.91
N HIS A 202 -5.84 -5.02 13.73
CA HIS A 202 -7.14 -5.23 13.11
C HIS A 202 -7.31 -6.69 12.65
N LEU A 203 -8.54 -7.20 12.72
CA LEU A 203 -8.81 -8.62 12.46
C LEU A 203 -8.50 -9.03 11.01
N THR A 204 -8.78 -8.16 10.02
CA THR A 204 -8.44 -8.40 8.61
C THR A 204 -6.93 -8.47 8.38
N GLN A 205 -6.15 -7.61 9.05
CA GLN A 205 -4.68 -7.66 9.02
C GLN A 205 -4.20 -8.96 9.69
N ARG A 206 -4.77 -9.33 10.85
CA ARG A 206 -4.40 -10.57 11.55
C ARG A 206 -4.65 -11.79 10.68
N ALA A 207 -5.80 -11.91 10.04
CA ALA A 207 -6.14 -13.02 9.13
C ALA A 207 -5.14 -13.14 7.98
N ALA A 208 -4.94 -12.04 7.23
CA ALA A 208 -4.04 -12.00 6.08
C ALA A 208 -2.60 -12.35 6.47
N ASN A 209 -2.09 -11.75 7.55
CA ASN A 209 -0.72 -11.98 8.00
C ASN A 209 -0.52 -13.38 8.60
N THR A 210 -1.56 -14.01 9.17
CA THR A 210 -1.47 -15.41 9.63
C THR A 210 -1.31 -16.37 8.43
N ALA A 211 -2.06 -16.16 7.34
CA ALA A 211 -1.88 -16.94 6.11
C ALA A 211 -0.48 -16.73 5.51
N ARG A 212 0.03 -15.49 5.52
CA ARG A 212 1.40 -15.20 5.06
C ARG A 212 2.47 -15.78 5.98
N ALA A 213 2.25 -15.82 7.29
CA ALA A 213 3.12 -16.54 8.22
C ALA A 213 3.14 -18.04 7.90
N ALA A 214 1.99 -18.65 7.59
CA ALA A 214 1.90 -20.05 7.19
C ALA A 214 2.74 -20.33 5.93
N GLU A 215 2.58 -19.53 4.88
CA GLU A 215 3.37 -19.65 3.65
C GLU A 215 4.88 -19.59 3.92
N GLN A 216 5.35 -18.57 4.64
CA GLN A 216 6.78 -18.39 4.88
C GLN A 216 7.34 -19.47 5.80
N THR A 217 6.56 -19.94 6.78
CA THR A 217 6.93 -21.06 7.65
C THR A 217 7.09 -22.36 6.85
N ALA A 218 6.19 -22.63 5.91
CA ALA A 218 6.30 -23.78 5.02
C ALA A 218 7.54 -23.69 4.12
N LYS A 219 7.84 -22.51 3.56
CA LYS A 219 9.03 -22.26 2.74
C LYS A 219 10.33 -22.34 3.55
N ALA A 220 10.28 -22.07 4.85
CA ALA A 220 11.39 -22.29 5.78
C ALA A 220 11.55 -23.77 6.20
N GLY A 221 10.66 -24.67 5.76
CA GLY A 221 10.77 -26.12 5.96
C GLY A 221 9.79 -26.71 6.98
N ASP A 222 9.06 -25.90 7.74
CA ASP A 222 8.13 -26.38 8.77
C ASP A 222 6.68 -26.41 8.26
N ARG A 223 6.36 -27.47 7.50
CA ARG A 223 5.00 -27.66 6.95
C ARG A 223 3.95 -27.97 8.01
N THR A 224 4.34 -28.53 9.15
CA THR A 224 3.40 -28.91 10.22
C THR A 224 2.85 -27.67 10.91
N THR A 225 3.75 -26.75 11.32
CA THR A 225 3.34 -25.47 11.89
C THR A 225 2.58 -24.64 10.87
N ALA A 226 3.01 -24.63 9.61
CA ALA A 226 2.33 -23.92 8.54
C ALA A 226 0.86 -24.36 8.35
N ARG A 227 0.56 -25.67 8.39
CA ARG A 227 -0.82 -26.18 8.31
C ARG A 227 -1.69 -25.69 9.46
N THR A 228 -1.13 -25.58 10.65
CA THR A 228 -1.85 -25.06 11.82
C THR A 228 -2.16 -23.58 11.65
N LEU A 229 -1.16 -22.78 11.28
CA LEU A 229 -1.33 -21.35 11.00
C LEU A 229 -2.36 -21.11 9.88
N LEU A 230 -2.37 -21.92 8.82
CA LEU A 230 -3.32 -21.77 7.73
C LEU A 230 -4.77 -21.99 8.17
N ARG A 231 -5.04 -23.03 8.95
CA ARG A 231 -6.38 -23.25 9.55
C ARG A 231 -6.80 -22.09 10.44
N ASP A 232 -5.87 -21.50 11.18
CA ASP A 232 -6.15 -20.35 12.03
C ASP A 232 -6.47 -19.11 11.19
N ALA A 233 -5.74 -18.90 10.10
CA ALA A 233 -5.98 -17.83 9.15
C ALA A 233 -7.36 -17.92 8.49
N GLU A 234 -7.81 -19.13 8.13
CA GLU A 234 -9.15 -19.38 7.58
C GLU A 234 -10.25 -18.99 8.58
N ARG A 235 -10.16 -19.46 9.82
CA ARG A 235 -11.12 -19.07 10.89
C ARG A 235 -11.11 -17.57 11.18
N LEU A 236 -9.94 -16.94 11.11
CA LEU A 236 -9.81 -15.48 11.29
C LEU A 236 -10.43 -14.71 10.12
N ALA A 237 -10.25 -15.17 8.89
CA ALA A 237 -10.81 -14.53 7.70
C ALA A 237 -12.34 -14.56 7.69
N GLU A 238 -12.95 -15.69 8.09
CA GLU A 238 -14.40 -15.80 8.26
C GLU A 238 -14.94 -14.74 9.23
N ARG A 239 -14.27 -14.57 10.37
CA ARG A 239 -14.64 -13.56 11.38
C ARG A 239 -14.41 -12.13 10.91
N ALA A 240 -13.44 -11.93 10.02
CA ALA A 240 -13.09 -10.62 9.47
C ALA A 240 -13.97 -10.19 8.29
N ALA A 241 -14.75 -11.10 7.70
CA ALA A 241 -15.40 -10.93 6.39
C ALA A 241 -16.25 -9.65 6.25
N ASN A 242 -16.85 -9.18 7.35
CA ASN A 242 -17.75 -8.02 7.37
C ASN A 242 -17.12 -6.77 8.00
N GLN A 243 -15.81 -6.77 8.28
CA GLN A 243 -15.13 -5.64 8.89
C GLN A 243 -14.32 -4.88 7.83
N PRO A 244 -14.56 -3.56 7.66
CA PRO A 244 -13.69 -2.77 6.80
C PRO A 244 -12.26 -2.77 7.37
N PRO A 245 -11.22 -2.97 6.55
CA PRO A 245 -9.85 -2.87 7.03
C PRO A 245 -9.52 -1.42 7.44
N PRO A 246 -8.46 -1.22 8.23
CA PRO A 246 -7.92 0.12 8.46
C PRO A 246 -7.45 0.71 7.13
N GLU A 247 -7.47 2.04 7.03
CA GLU A 247 -7.17 2.74 5.78
C GLU A 247 -5.73 2.49 5.29
N ALA A 248 -4.77 2.35 6.21
CA ALA A 248 -3.40 1.93 5.93
C ALA A 248 -3.27 0.52 5.30
N ALA A 249 -4.34 -0.30 5.36
CA ALA A 249 -4.44 -1.64 4.80
C ALA A 249 -5.68 -1.81 3.89
N TYR A 250 -6.13 -0.73 3.23
CA TYR A 250 -7.37 -0.67 2.45
C TYR A 250 -7.56 -1.79 1.42
N TRP A 251 -6.47 -2.33 0.86
CA TRP A 251 -6.55 -3.37 -0.18
C TRP A 251 -7.07 -4.69 0.39
N LEU A 252 -7.02 -4.90 1.71
CA LEU A 252 -7.61 -6.05 2.38
C LEU A 252 -9.15 -5.99 2.49
N ARG A 253 -9.80 -5.08 1.75
CA ARG A 253 -11.26 -4.97 1.72
C ARG A 253 -11.87 -6.18 1.04
N GLY A 254 -12.88 -6.76 1.69
CA GLY A 254 -13.58 -7.94 1.21
C GLY A 254 -12.74 -9.21 1.27
N GLN A 255 -13.18 -10.24 0.53
CA GLN A 255 -12.64 -11.59 0.67
C GLN A 255 -11.49 -11.90 -0.30
N ALA A 256 -11.38 -11.17 -1.42
CA ALA A 256 -10.46 -11.49 -2.52
C ALA A 256 -9.01 -11.68 -2.06
N PHE A 257 -8.46 -10.70 -1.34
CA PHE A 257 -7.08 -10.78 -0.84
C PHE A 257 -6.90 -11.81 0.29
N GLN A 258 -7.94 -12.11 1.06
CA GLN A 258 -7.87 -13.18 2.07
C GLN A 258 -7.70 -14.54 1.38
N LEU A 259 -8.51 -14.80 0.34
CA LEU A 259 -8.42 -16.01 -0.46
C LEU A 259 -7.08 -16.11 -1.20
N LEU A 260 -6.56 -15.01 -1.75
CA LEU A 260 -5.21 -15.02 -2.34
C LEU A 260 -4.14 -15.42 -1.32
N ASN A 261 -4.15 -14.81 -0.13
CA ASN A 261 -3.19 -15.14 0.92
C ASN A 261 -3.28 -16.61 1.35
N GLN A 262 -4.50 -17.13 1.52
CA GLN A 262 -4.75 -18.54 1.86
C GLN A 262 -4.29 -19.49 0.75
N GLY A 263 -4.63 -19.20 -0.51
CA GLY A 263 -4.25 -20.03 -1.66
C GLY A 263 -2.73 -20.10 -1.86
N ILE A 264 -2.02 -19.00 -1.66
CA ILE A 264 -0.54 -18.98 -1.69
C ILE A 264 0.04 -19.84 -0.55
N ALA A 265 -0.56 -19.82 0.64
CA ALA A 265 -0.15 -20.67 1.75
C ALA A 265 -0.43 -22.16 1.50
N HIS A 266 -1.60 -22.49 0.93
CA HIS A 266 -1.95 -23.84 0.46
C HIS A 266 -0.91 -24.36 -0.54
N ALA A 267 -0.50 -23.54 -1.51
CA ALA A 267 0.54 -23.92 -2.47
C ALA A 267 1.87 -24.25 -1.74
N ALA A 268 2.26 -23.43 -0.75
CA ALA A 268 3.51 -23.63 -0.02
C ALA A 268 3.53 -24.92 0.83
N ILE A 269 2.38 -25.38 1.34
CA ILE A 269 2.28 -26.66 2.07
C ILE A 269 2.08 -27.88 1.14
N GLY A 270 1.97 -27.66 -0.17
CA GLY A 270 1.82 -28.72 -1.18
C GLY A 270 0.36 -29.07 -1.53
N ASP A 271 -0.63 -28.29 -1.08
CA ASP A 271 -2.04 -28.48 -1.45
C ASP A 271 -2.36 -27.72 -2.73
N ALA A 272 -1.92 -28.26 -3.86
CA ALA A 272 -2.09 -27.64 -5.17
C ALA A 272 -3.57 -27.49 -5.58
N LYS A 273 -4.46 -28.36 -5.09
CA LYS A 273 -5.88 -28.30 -5.45
C LYS A 273 -6.55 -27.10 -4.82
N THR A 274 -6.50 -26.98 -3.50
CA THR A 274 -7.10 -25.86 -2.77
C THR A 274 -6.41 -24.54 -3.10
N ALA A 275 -5.09 -24.57 -3.34
CA ALA A 275 -4.36 -23.41 -3.83
C ALA A 275 -4.96 -22.83 -5.12
N ARG A 276 -5.22 -23.68 -6.13
CA ARG A 276 -5.83 -23.24 -7.40
C ARG A 276 -7.20 -22.62 -7.20
N GLU A 277 -8.05 -23.28 -6.43
CA GLU A 277 -9.42 -22.83 -6.17
C GLU A 277 -9.41 -21.45 -5.49
N HIS A 278 -8.66 -21.31 -4.39
CA HIS A 278 -8.57 -20.05 -3.65
C HIS A 278 -7.92 -18.93 -4.47
N ILE A 279 -6.86 -19.21 -5.24
CA ILE A 279 -6.20 -18.21 -6.08
C ILE A 279 -7.13 -17.76 -7.21
N ALA A 280 -7.83 -18.68 -7.87
CA ALA A 280 -8.77 -18.35 -8.95
C ALA A 280 -9.92 -17.47 -8.45
N VAL A 281 -10.57 -17.85 -7.35
CA VAL A 281 -11.66 -17.06 -6.75
C VAL A 281 -11.14 -15.72 -6.23
N GLY A 282 -9.98 -15.73 -5.56
CA GLY A 282 -9.33 -14.53 -5.07
C GLY A 282 -9.07 -13.53 -6.20
N LEU A 283 -8.41 -13.95 -7.28
CA LEU A 283 -8.11 -13.13 -8.45
C LEU A 283 -9.37 -12.57 -9.12
N ALA A 284 -10.42 -13.38 -9.26
CA ALA A 284 -11.69 -12.94 -9.84
C ALA A 284 -12.37 -11.82 -9.02
N GLY A 285 -12.10 -11.76 -7.71
CA GLY A 285 -12.62 -10.74 -6.81
C GLY A 285 -11.71 -9.51 -6.63
N VAL A 286 -10.50 -9.50 -7.20
CA VAL A 286 -9.61 -8.33 -7.08
C VAL A 286 -10.11 -7.20 -8.00
N PRO A 287 -10.24 -5.96 -7.50
CA PRO A 287 -10.57 -4.81 -8.35
C PRO A 287 -9.58 -4.64 -9.51
N ALA A 288 -10.08 -4.23 -10.68
CA ALA A 288 -9.29 -4.15 -11.90
C ALA A 288 -8.05 -3.24 -11.75
N GLU A 289 -8.17 -2.17 -10.98
CA GLU A 289 -7.08 -1.24 -10.66
C GLU A 289 -5.92 -1.94 -9.92
N HIS A 290 -6.22 -2.83 -8.97
CA HIS A 290 -5.20 -3.56 -8.22
C HIS A 290 -4.58 -4.70 -9.06
N LEU A 291 -5.31 -5.28 -10.01
CA LEU A 291 -4.74 -6.28 -10.94
C LEU A 291 -3.65 -5.69 -11.85
N SER A 292 -3.71 -4.39 -12.11
CA SER A 292 -2.66 -3.67 -12.85
C SER A 292 -1.55 -3.09 -11.96
N ALA A 293 -1.69 -3.16 -10.64
CA ALA A 293 -0.77 -2.51 -9.73
C ALA A 293 0.59 -3.22 -9.70
N PRO A 294 1.73 -2.48 -9.67
CA PRO A 294 3.06 -3.10 -9.67
C PRO A 294 3.27 -4.13 -8.55
N TRP A 295 2.68 -3.88 -7.38
CA TRP A 295 2.80 -4.74 -6.21
C TRP A 295 1.95 -6.02 -6.28
N ILE A 296 1.01 -6.18 -7.21
CA ILE A 296 0.23 -7.43 -7.32
C ILE A 296 1.11 -8.64 -7.67
N ASN A 297 2.28 -8.37 -8.27
CA ASN A 297 3.30 -9.37 -8.56
C ASN A 297 3.82 -10.06 -7.29
N ASP A 298 3.62 -9.47 -6.10
CA ASP A 298 3.94 -10.10 -4.82
C ASP A 298 2.96 -11.21 -4.40
N TYR A 299 1.74 -11.19 -4.94
CA TYR A 299 0.72 -12.20 -4.70
C TYR A 299 0.74 -13.28 -5.76
N VAL A 300 0.84 -12.88 -7.03
CA VAL A 300 0.65 -13.79 -8.15
C VAL A 300 1.82 -13.65 -9.12
N SER A 301 2.88 -14.42 -8.87
CA SER A 301 4.01 -14.48 -9.81
C SER A 301 3.65 -15.30 -11.06
N PRO A 302 4.24 -15.01 -12.23
CA PRO A 302 4.08 -15.84 -13.43
C PRO A 302 4.51 -17.30 -13.20
N LYS A 303 5.47 -17.53 -12.30
CA LYS A 303 5.89 -18.88 -11.90
C LYS A 303 4.77 -19.60 -11.16
N LEU A 304 4.14 -18.96 -10.18
CA LEU A 304 3.02 -19.50 -9.43
C LEU A 304 1.85 -19.82 -10.37
N LEU A 305 1.52 -18.93 -11.31
CA LEU A 305 0.47 -19.20 -12.31
C LEU A 305 0.78 -20.39 -13.21
N ARG A 306 2.06 -20.58 -13.61
CA ARG A 306 2.49 -21.76 -14.37
C ARG A 306 2.42 -23.04 -13.56
N GLU A 307 2.86 -23.03 -12.30
CA GLU A 307 2.79 -24.18 -11.39
C GLU A 307 1.35 -24.60 -11.08
N LEU A 308 0.41 -23.66 -11.20
CA LEU A 308 -1.02 -23.85 -10.98
C LEU A 308 -1.80 -24.14 -12.27
N SER A 309 -1.17 -24.07 -13.43
CA SER A 309 -1.81 -24.44 -14.70
C SER A 309 -1.89 -25.96 -14.81
N PRO A 310 -3.04 -26.53 -15.24
CA PRO A 310 -3.13 -27.97 -15.44
C PRO A 310 -2.11 -28.42 -16.49
N SER A 311 -1.39 -29.50 -16.19
CA SER A 311 -0.57 -30.25 -17.16
C SER A 311 -1.45 -30.95 -18.18
#